data_AF-A0A6G7VEZ2-F1
#
_entry.id   AF-A0A6G7VEZ2-F1
#
_cell.length_a   1.000
_cell.length_b   1.000
_cell.length_c   1.000
_cell.angle_alpha   90.00
_cell.angle_beta   90.00
_cell.angle_gamma   90.00
#
_symmetry.space_group_name_H-M   'P 1'
#
loop_
_entity.id
_entity.type
_entity.pdbx_description
1 polymer ?
#
loop_
_entity_poly.entity_id
_entity_poly.type
_entity_poly.pdbx_seq_one_letter_code
_entity_poly.pdbx_strand_id
1 'polypeptide(L)'
;MSLQHKASLRARRVVASLLVPSDAPFKDYLKATDYCTAIMLYTDRPADYEYMVQWRAAFAALMVAGPEERQRLLKRLREDFKQGHSPLPSLMPDDSP
;
A
#
# COMPACT_ATOMS: atom_id res chain seq x y z
N MET A 1 -0.43 -8.47 -26.04
CA MET A 1 0.43 -7.30 -25.75
C MET A 1 0.03 -6.75 -24.39
N SER A 2 0.75 -7.08 -23.32
CA SER A 2 0.47 -6.51 -21.99
C SER A 2 1.36 -5.30 -21.79
N LEU A 3 0.85 -4.12 -22.14
CA LEU A 3 1.40 -2.88 -21.63
C LEU A 3 1.12 -2.88 -20.12
N GLN A 4 2.04 -3.43 -19.33
CA GLN A 4 2.11 -3.17 -17.89
C GLN A 4 2.33 -1.67 -17.72
N HIS A 5 1.24 -0.90 -17.73
CA HIS A 5 1.30 0.52 -17.45
C HIS A 5 1.73 0.65 -16.00
N LYS A 6 2.99 1.01 -15.77
CA LYS A 6 3.48 1.30 -14.43
C LYS A 6 2.71 2.49 -13.88
N ALA A 7 2.33 2.42 -12.60
CA ALA A 7 1.71 3.53 -11.90
C ALA A 7 2.54 4.83 -12.05
N SER A 8 1.85 5.95 -12.11
CA SER A 8 2.46 7.27 -12.27
C SER A 8 3.41 7.60 -11.11
N LEU A 9 4.39 8.46 -11.38
CA LEU A 9 5.28 8.98 -10.34
C LEU A 9 4.51 9.69 -9.23
N ARG A 10 3.37 10.33 -9.56
CA ARG A 10 2.50 10.98 -8.58
C ARG A 10 1.88 9.95 -7.63
N ALA A 11 1.31 8.88 -8.16
CA ALA A 11 0.74 7.78 -7.37
C ALA A 11 1.80 7.16 -6.46
N ARG A 12 3.00 6.89 -6.98
CA ARG A 12 4.12 6.37 -6.19
C ARG A 12 4.58 7.32 -5.07
N ARG A 13 4.63 8.63 -5.34
CA ARG A 13 5.00 9.65 -4.32
C ARG A 13 4.00 9.72 -3.17
N VAL A 14 2.70 9.61 -3.47
CA VAL A 14 1.66 9.58 -2.43
C VAL A 14 1.89 8.37 -1.53
N VAL A 15 2.00 7.17 -2.10
CA VAL A 15 2.25 5.95 -1.31
C VAL A 15 3.53 6.05 -0.50
N ALA A 16 4.63 6.57 -1.08
CA ALA A 16 5.89 6.76 -0.36
C ALA A 16 5.72 7.59 0.92
N SER A 17 4.90 8.65 0.87
CA SER A 17 4.65 9.53 2.02
C SER A 17 3.81 8.87 3.12
N LEU A 18 3.08 7.80 2.78
CA LEU A 18 2.18 7.07 3.68
C LEU A 18 2.86 5.83 4.29
N LEU A 19 4.04 5.44 3.81
CA LEU A 19 4.84 4.30 4.31
C LEU A 19 5.83 4.70 5.40
N VAL A 20 5.37 5.53 6.33
CA VAL A 20 6.17 5.98 7.48
C VAL A 20 5.69 5.26 8.74
N PRO A 21 6.58 5.00 9.72
CA PRO A 21 6.15 4.58 11.05
C PRO A 21 5.16 5.59 11.64
N SER A 22 4.20 5.09 12.40
CA SER A 22 3.09 5.88 12.93
C SER A 22 2.88 5.60 14.41
N ASP A 23 2.83 6.66 15.21
CA ASP A 23 2.48 6.62 16.63
C ASP A 23 0.96 6.50 16.85
N ALA A 24 0.15 6.89 15.86
CA ALA A 24 -1.31 6.77 15.86
C ALA A 24 -1.82 5.86 14.70
N PRO A 25 -1.38 4.58 14.69
CA PRO A 25 -1.47 3.65 13.55
C PRO A 25 -2.87 3.56 12.94
N PHE A 26 -3.91 3.41 13.75
CA PHE A 26 -5.27 3.28 13.24
C PHE A 26 -5.68 4.53 12.44
N LYS A 27 -5.48 5.71 13.02
CA LYS A 27 -5.86 6.99 12.42
C LYS A 27 -5.05 7.29 11.16
N ASP A 28 -3.74 7.08 11.22
CA ASP A 28 -2.84 7.46 10.13
C ASP A 28 -3.00 6.51 8.93
N TYR A 29 -3.19 5.21 9.18
CA TYR A 29 -3.47 4.26 8.10
C TYR A 29 -4.90 4.35 7.57
N LEU A 30 -5.90 4.72 8.40
CA LEU A 30 -7.23 5.07 7.90
C LEU A 30 -7.15 6.24 6.91
N LYS A 31 -6.44 7.31 7.28
CA LYS A 31 -6.18 8.44 6.38
C LYS A 31 -5.46 8.00 5.09
N ALA A 32 -4.51 7.08 5.19
CA ALA A 32 -3.85 6.51 4.02
C ALA A 32 -4.84 5.76 3.10
N THR A 33 -5.77 4.98 3.66
CA THR A 33 -6.82 4.31 2.88
C THR A 33 -7.79 5.29 2.21
N ASP A 34 -8.11 6.41 2.86
CA ASP A 34 -8.96 7.46 2.30
C ASP A 34 -8.26 8.17 1.14
N TYR A 35 -6.96 8.47 1.25
CA TYR A 35 -6.19 9.03 0.14
C TYR A 35 -6.13 8.11 -1.07
N CYS A 36 -5.89 6.81 -0.85
CA CYS A 36 -5.93 5.83 -1.94
C CYS A 36 -7.32 5.83 -2.61
N THR A 37 -8.39 5.84 -1.81
CA THR A 37 -9.78 5.86 -2.30
C THR A 37 -10.07 7.13 -3.11
N ALA A 38 -9.63 8.29 -2.64
CA ALA A 38 -9.78 9.54 -3.38
C ALA A 38 -9.07 9.47 -4.75
N ILE A 39 -7.84 8.96 -4.81
CA ILE A 39 -7.13 8.81 -6.08
C ILE A 39 -7.86 7.82 -7.00
N MET A 40 -8.35 6.70 -6.47
CA MET A 40 -9.13 5.72 -7.23
C MET A 40 -10.38 6.35 -7.87
N LEU A 41 -11.08 7.24 -7.15
CA LEU A 41 -12.29 7.90 -7.64
C LEU A 41 -12.04 8.94 -8.74
N TYR A 42 -10.85 9.56 -8.75
CA TYR A 42 -10.55 10.71 -9.61
C TYR A 42 -9.47 10.44 -10.66
N THR A 43 -8.94 9.22 -10.76
CA THR A 43 -7.93 8.88 -11.76
C THR A 43 -8.55 8.28 -13.01
N ASP A 44 -8.21 8.82 -14.18
CA ASP A 44 -8.55 8.21 -15.48
C ASP A 44 -7.52 7.17 -15.93
N ARG A 45 -6.47 6.92 -15.13
CA ARG A 45 -5.40 5.97 -15.44
C ARG A 45 -5.67 4.63 -14.74
N PRO A 46 -5.95 3.54 -15.48
CA PRO A 46 -6.18 2.21 -14.90
C PRO A 46 -5.01 1.71 -14.04
N ALA A 47 -3.77 1.99 -14.45
CA ALA A 47 -2.57 1.65 -13.69
C ALA A 47 -2.51 2.30 -12.31
N ASP A 48 -2.94 3.54 -12.19
CA ASP A 48 -2.94 4.26 -10.92
C ASP A 48 -4.08 3.74 -10.04
N TYR A 49 -5.22 3.41 -10.64
CA TYR A 49 -6.34 2.75 -9.95
C TYR A 49 -5.92 1.42 -9.34
N GLU A 50 -5.39 0.49 -10.15
CA GLU A 50 -4.95 -0.84 -9.68
C GLU A 50 -3.86 -0.73 -8.60
N TYR A 51 -2.90 0.17 -8.81
CA TYR A 51 -1.86 0.43 -7.83
C TYR A 51 -2.43 0.91 -6.49
N MET A 52 -3.38 1.87 -6.51
CA MET A 52 -4.00 2.38 -5.30
C MET A 52 -4.90 1.35 -4.61
N VAL A 53 -5.57 0.46 -5.37
CA VAL A 53 -6.32 -0.67 -4.79
C VAL A 53 -5.40 -1.56 -3.95
N GLN A 54 -4.24 -1.94 -4.48
CA GLN A 54 -3.29 -2.80 -3.78
C GLN A 54 -2.73 -2.13 -2.52
N TRP A 55 -2.34 -0.85 -2.62
CA TRP A 55 -1.81 -0.10 -1.47
C TRP A 55 -2.89 0.22 -0.43
N ARG A 56 -4.14 0.46 -0.84
CA ARG A 56 -5.27 0.60 0.08
C ARG A 56 -5.45 -0.67 0.93
N ALA A 57 -5.37 -1.85 0.33
CA ALA A 57 -5.44 -3.11 1.07
C ALA A 57 -4.29 -3.23 2.08
N ALA A 58 -3.08 -2.85 1.68
CA ALA A 58 -1.92 -2.86 2.57
C ALA A 58 -2.04 -1.91 3.77
N PHE A 59 -2.56 -0.69 3.55
CA PHE A 59 -2.83 0.24 4.66
C PHE A 59 -3.96 -0.25 5.56
N ALA A 60 -5.00 -0.87 5.01
CA ALA A 60 -6.05 -1.49 5.81
C ALA A 60 -5.50 -2.62 6.71
N ALA A 61 -4.56 -3.43 6.20
CA ALA A 61 -3.89 -4.45 7.01
C ALA A 61 -3.03 -3.83 8.12
N LEU A 62 -2.24 -2.78 7.81
CA LEU A 62 -1.46 -2.04 8.82
C LEU A 62 -2.34 -1.41 9.91
N MET A 63 -3.55 -0.97 9.56
CA MET A 63 -4.52 -0.37 10.47
C MET A 63 -5.00 -1.35 11.55
N VAL A 64 -5.15 -2.64 11.20
CA VAL A 64 -5.71 -3.68 12.09
C VAL A 64 -4.66 -4.61 12.70
N ALA A 65 -3.44 -4.64 12.16
CA ALA A 65 -2.35 -5.47 12.67
C ALA A 65 -1.93 -5.09 14.10
N GLY A 66 -1.57 -6.10 14.90
CA GLY A 66 -0.98 -5.92 16.23
C GLY A 66 0.39 -5.23 16.17
N PRO A 67 0.93 -4.69 17.29
CA PRO A 67 2.14 -3.85 17.25
C PRO A 67 3.36 -4.49 16.58
N GLU A 68 3.70 -5.73 16.93
CA GLU A 68 4.87 -6.45 16.38
C GLU A 68 4.67 -6.85 14.91
N GLU A 69 3.49 -7.38 14.59
CA GLU A 69 3.11 -7.72 13.23
C GLU A 69 3.13 -6.50 12.31
N ARG A 70 2.59 -5.37 12.79
CA ARG A 70 2.58 -4.10 12.04
C ARG A 70 3.98 -3.61 11.72
N GLN A 71 4.92 -3.71 12.66
CA GLN A 71 6.32 -3.35 12.39
C GLN A 71 6.95 -4.25 11.32
N ARG A 72 6.72 -5.57 11.41
CA ARG A 72 7.19 -6.54 10.41
C ARG A 72 6.57 -6.28 9.04
N LEU A 73 5.26 -6.08 8.99
CA LEU A 73 4.51 -5.80 7.77
C LEU A 73 4.95 -4.48 7.14
N LEU A 74 5.08 -3.41 7.92
CA LEU A 74 5.56 -2.12 7.42
C LEU A 74 6.97 -2.23 6.83
N LYS A 75 7.86 -3.02 7.45
CA LYS A 75 9.19 -3.29 6.91
C LYS A 75 9.12 -3.99 5.55
N ARG A 76 8.37 -5.09 5.45
CA ARG A 76 8.16 -5.84 4.18
C ARG A 76 7.58 -4.93 3.08
N LEU A 77 6.51 -4.18 3.39
CA LEU A 77 5.88 -3.25 2.46
C LEU A 77 6.83 -2.15 1.97
N ARG A 78 7.72 -1.63 2.82
CA ARG A 78 8.74 -0.66 2.40
C ARG A 78 9.77 -1.28 1.45
N GLU A 79 10.11 -2.55 1.63
CA GLU A 79 11.00 -3.29 0.73
C GLU A 79 10.33 -3.51 -0.63
N ASP A 80 9.07 -3.98 -0.64
CA ASP A 80 8.26 -4.12 -1.86
C ASP A 80 8.14 -2.81 -2.63
N PHE A 81 7.85 -1.71 -1.92
CA PHE A 81 7.75 -0.38 -2.53
C PHE A 81 9.06 0.04 -3.23
N LYS A 82 10.21 -0.20 -2.60
CA LYS A 82 11.53 0.12 -3.16
C LYS A 82 11.82 -0.70 -4.41
N GLN A 83 11.48 -1.99 -4.40
CA GLN A 83 11.69 -2.90 -5.52
C GLN A 83 10.64 -2.71 -6.63
N GLY A 84 9.54 -2.01 -6.33
CA GLY A 84 8.43 -1.81 -7.26
C GLY A 84 7.52 -3.03 -7.36
N HIS A 85 7.50 -3.88 -6.33
CA HIS A 85 6.62 -5.03 -6.24
C HIS A 85 5.23 -4.65 -5.75
N SER A 86 4.27 -5.53 -6.05
CA SER A 86 2.94 -5.46 -5.46
C SER A 86 3.04 -5.69 -3.95
N PRO A 87 2.26 -4.98 -3.11
CA PRO A 87 2.22 -5.23 -1.68
C PRO A 87 1.37 -6.46 -1.31
N LEU A 88 0.57 -7.01 -2.23
CA LEU A 88 -0.36 -8.11 -1.94
C LEU A 88 0.32 -9.39 -1.42
N PRO A 89 1.47 -9.85 -1.97
CA PRO A 89 2.17 -11.02 -1.43
C PRO A 89 2.58 -10.84 0.03
N SER A 90 2.92 -9.61 0.45
CA SER A 90 3.24 -9.30 1.85
C SER A 90 2.03 -9.36 2.80
N LEU A 91 0.81 -9.43 2.26
CA LEU A 91 -0.43 -9.56 3.04
C LEU A 91 -0.88 -11.02 3.19
N MET A 92 -0.31 -11.94 2.40
CA MET A 92 -0.62 -13.34 2.55
C MET A 92 0.06 -13.84 3.84
N PRO A 93 -0.65 -14.55 4.72
CA PRO A 93 0.01 -15.25 5.82
C PRO A 93 1.08 -16.17 5.22
N ASP A 94 2.24 -16.25 5.85
CA ASP A 94 3.30 -17.16 5.43
C ASP A 94 2.71 -18.60 5.49
N ASP A 95 2.23 -19.13 4.36
CA ASP A 95 1.86 -20.54 4.21
C ASP A 95 3.16 -21.37 4.30
N SER A 96 3.65 -21.53 5.52
CA SER A 96 4.67 -22.52 5.84
C SER A 96 3.95 -23.83 6.12
N PRO A 97 4.17 -24.90 5.31
CA PRO A 97 3.74 -26.25 5.67
C PRO A 97 4.44 -26.76 6.94
#